data_AF-A0A955F7C2-F1
#
_entry.id   AF-A0A955F7C2-F1
#
_cell.length_a   1.000
_cell.length_b   1.000
_cell.length_c   1.000
_cell.angle_alpha   90.00
_cell.angle_beta   90.00
_cell.angle_gamma   90.00
#
_symmetry.space_group_name_H-M   'P 1'
#
loop_
_entity.id
_entity.type
_entity.pdbx_description
1 polymer ?
#
loop_
_entity_poly.entity_id
_entity_poly.type
_entity_poly.pdbx_seq_one_letter_code
_entity_poly.pdbx_strand_id
1 'polypeptide(L)'
;MDDKETKLRAELSELDKKLQDPAVFSDASYPKLARRKSQLDELIALFDERQHLNDARAQAKEMSTAGDAELAELARAELDEIEPRIEANQATLTEALTPQDPNNDRDVIIEIRAAAGGDESSLFAGELYRMYIRWAETHGYKS
;
A
#
# COMPACT_ATOMS: atom_id res chain seq x y z
N MET A 1 -14.61 6.28 -3.51
CA MET A 1 -13.14 6.31 -3.66
C MET A 1 -12.69 7.65 -4.22
N ASP A 2 -13.42 8.22 -5.16
CA ASP A 2 -13.00 9.44 -5.88
C ASP A 2 -12.94 10.71 -5.00
N ASP A 3 -13.80 10.82 -3.97
CA ASP A 3 -13.67 11.89 -2.96
C ASP A 3 -12.38 11.76 -2.12
N LYS A 4 -11.94 10.53 -1.84
CA LYS A 4 -10.66 10.29 -1.16
C LYS A 4 -9.49 10.63 -2.07
N GLU A 5 -9.54 10.24 -3.35
CA GLU A 5 -8.53 10.56 -4.35
C GLU A 5 -8.32 12.08 -4.46
N THR A 6 -9.41 12.84 -4.56
CA THR A 6 -9.37 14.31 -4.65
C THR A 6 -8.67 14.93 -3.45
N LYS A 7 -8.98 14.45 -2.24
CA LYS A 7 -8.34 14.91 -0.99
C LYS A 7 -6.85 14.57 -0.95
N LEU A 8 -6.46 13.37 -1.38
CA LEU A 8 -5.07 12.93 -1.40
C LEU A 8 -4.23 13.72 -2.42
N ARG A 9 -4.77 14.00 -3.61
CA ARG A 9 -4.12 14.87 -4.61
C ARG A 9 -3.96 16.30 -4.11
N ALA A 10 -4.97 16.83 -3.42
CA ALA A 10 -4.85 18.14 -2.76
C ALA A 10 -3.78 18.15 -1.67
N GLU A 11 -3.72 17.09 -0.84
CA GLU A 11 -2.69 16.92 0.17
C GLU A 11 -1.29 16.87 -0.44
N LEU A 12 -1.09 16.10 -1.51
CA LEU A 12 0.19 16.03 -2.23
C LEU A 12 0.60 17.41 -2.75
N SER A 13 -0.32 18.15 -3.38
CA SER A 13 -0.04 19.50 -3.89
C SER A 13 0.40 20.47 -2.78
N GLU A 14 -0.26 20.42 -1.62
CA GLU A 14 0.11 21.25 -0.48
C GLU A 14 1.46 20.83 0.12
N LEU A 15 1.76 19.53 0.12
CA LEU A 15 3.04 19.00 0.58
C LEU A 15 4.19 19.39 -0.36
N ASP A 16 3.97 19.34 -1.67
CA ASP A 16 4.92 19.80 -2.67
C ASP A 16 5.26 21.28 -2.50
N LYS A 17 4.26 22.13 -2.29
CA LYS A 17 4.47 23.56 -2.01
C LYS A 17 5.31 23.78 -0.75
N LYS A 18 5.10 22.98 0.31
CA LYS A 18 5.91 23.07 1.53
C LYS A 18 7.35 22.63 1.29
N LEU A 19 7.55 21.56 0.52
CA LEU A 19 8.88 21.01 0.22
C LEU A 19 9.67 21.85 -0.78
N GLN A 20 9.06 22.83 -1.44
CA GLN A 20 9.76 23.82 -2.25
C GLN A 20 10.52 24.86 -1.42
N ASP A 21 10.18 25.04 -0.14
CA ASP A 21 10.89 25.96 0.75
C ASP A 21 12.22 25.33 1.23
N PRO A 22 13.39 25.91 0.88
CA PRO A 22 14.68 25.39 1.29
C PRO A 22 14.87 25.31 2.82
N ALA A 23 14.14 26.12 3.59
CA ALA A 23 14.21 26.10 5.05
C ALA A 23 13.71 24.78 5.65
N VAL A 24 12.74 24.13 4.99
CA VAL A 24 12.13 22.88 5.47
C VAL A 24 13.14 21.74 5.52
N PHE A 25 14.14 21.70 4.63
CA PHE A 25 15.18 20.65 4.66
C PHE A 25 16.04 20.66 5.93
N SER A 26 16.06 21.78 6.65
CA SER A 26 16.78 21.91 7.93
C SER A 26 15.90 21.63 9.16
N ASP A 27 14.60 21.43 8.97
CA ASP A 27 13.63 21.21 10.04
C ASP A 27 13.56 19.72 10.45
N ALA A 28 13.39 19.45 11.74
CA ALA A 28 13.25 18.09 12.27
C ALA A 28 12.02 17.34 11.73
N SER A 29 11.04 18.04 11.16
CA SER A 29 9.86 17.47 10.52
C SER A 29 10.10 16.97 9.09
N TYR A 30 11.20 17.35 8.44
CA TYR A 30 11.49 16.98 7.06
C TYR A 30 11.39 15.47 6.77
N PRO A 31 11.98 14.57 7.57
CA PRO A 31 11.89 13.13 7.30
C PRO A 31 10.44 12.62 7.26
N LYS A 32 9.56 13.19 8.10
CA LYS A 32 8.14 12.83 8.12
C LYS A 32 7.41 13.34 6.87
N LEU A 33 7.72 14.57 6.45
CA LEU A 33 7.13 15.17 5.25
C LEU A 33 7.57 14.44 3.98
N ALA A 34 8.87 14.14 3.85
CA ALA A 34 9.41 13.39 2.73
C ALA A 34 8.80 11.97 2.64
N ARG A 35 8.67 11.28 3.78
CA ARG A 35 8.01 9.98 3.86
C ARG A 35 6.54 10.05 3.44
N ARG A 36 5.80 11.03 3.95
CA ARG A 36 4.40 11.23 3.58
C ARG A 36 4.24 11.53 2.09
N LYS A 37 5.16 12.29 1.50
CA LYS A 37 5.17 12.57 0.06
C LYS A 37 5.30 11.27 -0.74
N SER A 38 6.30 10.45 -0.42
CA SER A 38 6.52 9.15 -1.09
C SER A 38 5.26 8.28 -1.02
N GLN A 39 4.63 8.19 0.15
CA GLN A 39 3.39 7.42 0.33
C GLN A 39 2.24 7.96 -0.54
N LEU A 40 2.10 9.29 -0.62
CA LEU A 40 1.06 9.92 -1.45
C LEU A 40 1.34 9.72 -2.95
N ASP A 41 2.60 9.84 -3.38
CA ASP A 41 3.00 9.60 -4.77
C ASP A 41 2.67 8.17 -5.21
N GLU A 42 3.03 7.17 -4.39
CA GLU A 42 2.71 5.76 -4.65
C GLU A 42 1.20 5.52 -4.73
N LEU A 43 0.45 6.10 -3.79
CA LEU A 43 -1.00 5.95 -3.76
C LEU A 43 -1.68 6.64 -4.95
N ILE A 44 -1.21 7.81 -5.37
CA ILE A 44 -1.73 8.53 -6.53
C ILE A 44 -1.40 7.78 -7.83
N ALA A 45 -0.20 7.19 -7.94
CA ALA A 45 0.14 6.35 -9.08
C ALA A 45 -0.81 5.16 -9.24
N LEU A 46 -1.29 4.56 -8.14
CA LEU A 46 -2.31 3.51 -8.19
C LEU A 46 -3.66 4.02 -8.73
N PHE A 47 -4.06 5.25 -8.37
CA PHE A 47 -5.26 5.88 -8.93
C PHE A 47 -5.10 6.22 -10.42
N ASP A 48 -3.93 6.71 -10.83
CA ASP A 48 -3.63 7.00 -12.24
C ASP A 48 -3.68 5.71 -13.08
N GLU A 49 -3.09 4.61 -12.60
CA GLU A 49 -3.16 3.31 -13.27
C GLU A 49 -4.61 2.81 -13.35
N ARG A 50 -5.41 2.98 -12.28
CA ARG A 50 -6.84 2.63 -12.30
C ARG A 50 -7.58 3.37 -13.41
N GLN A 51 -7.33 4.67 -13.54
CA GLN A 51 -7.96 5.49 -14.58
C GLN A 51 -7.54 5.02 -15.97
N HIS A 52 -6.25 4.80 -16.18
CA HIS A 52 -5.71 4.31 -17.45
C HIS A 52 -6.31 2.94 -17.84
N LEU A 53 -6.41 2.00 -16.90
CA LEU A 53 -7.02 0.69 -17.13
C LEU A 53 -8.51 0.80 -17.48
N ASN A 54 -9.25 1.68 -16.80
CA ASN A 54 -10.67 1.91 -17.11
C ASN A 54 -10.87 2.54 -18.50
N ASP A 55 -10.00 3.47 -18.89
CA ASP A 55 -10.04 4.09 -20.22
C ASP A 55 -9.72 3.05 -21.30
N ALA A 56 -8.69 2.22 -21.09
CA ALA A 56 -8.34 1.12 -21.99
C ALA A 56 -9.50 0.09 -22.12
N ARG A 57 -10.13 -0.27 -21.00
CA ARG A 57 -11.32 -1.15 -21.00
C ARG A 57 -12.48 -0.54 -21.77
N ALA A 58 -12.74 0.75 -21.60
CA ALA A 58 -13.81 1.44 -22.31
C ALA A 58 -13.58 1.43 -23.82
N GLN A 59 -12.34 1.71 -24.25
CA GLN A 59 -11.94 1.68 -25.65
C GLN A 59 -12.04 0.26 -26.25
N ALA A 60 -11.51 -0.76 -25.56
CA ALA A 60 -11.60 -2.14 -26.01
C ALA A 60 -13.05 -2.62 -26.09
N LYS A 61 -13.90 -2.21 -25.15
CA LYS A 61 -15.34 -2.52 -25.19
C LYS A 61 -16.03 -1.89 -26.40
N GLU A 62 -15.73 -0.64 -26.73
CA GLU A 62 -16.27 0.02 -27.93
C GLU A 62 -15.83 -0.73 -29.20
N MET A 63 -14.54 -1.05 -29.32
CA MET A 63 -13.96 -1.78 -30.46
C MET A 63 -14.56 -3.19 -30.62
N SER A 64 -14.88 -3.86 -29.52
CA SER A 64 -15.52 -5.19 -29.54
C SER A 64 -16.92 -5.21 -30.18
N THR A 65 -17.53 -4.03 -30.35
CA THR A 65 -18.87 -3.86 -30.94
C THR A 65 -18.87 -3.19 -32.31
N ALA A 66 -17.70 -2.79 -32.84
CA ALA A 66 -17.56 -1.94 -34.02
C ALA A 66 -17.80 -2.64 -35.39
N GLY A 67 -18.22 -3.91 -35.40
CA GLY A 67 -18.73 -4.61 -36.59
C GLY A 67 -17.69 -5.35 -37.45
N ASP A 68 -16.39 -5.11 -37.26
CA ASP A 68 -15.31 -5.94 -37.83
C ASP A 68 -15.02 -7.13 -36.90
N ALA A 69 -15.16 -8.35 -37.41
CA ALA A 69 -15.05 -9.56 -36.61
C ALA A 69 -13.63 -9.82 -36.09
N GLU A 70 -12.60 -9.52 -36.90
CA GLU A 70 -11.20 -9.75 -36.51
C GLU A 70 -10.77 -8.71 -35.45
N LEU A 71 -11.17 -7.45 -35.66
CA LEU A 71 -10.94 -6.38 -34.69
C LEU A 71 -11.70 -6.63 -33.37
N ALA A 72 -12.92 -7.18 -33.45
CA ALA A 72 -13.72 -7.49 -32.29
C ALA A 72 -13.16 -8.66 -31.47
N GLU A 73 -12.55 -9.68 -32.11
CA GLU A 73 -11.87 -10.74 -31.38
C GLU A 73 -10.61 -10.24 -30.67
N LEU A 74 -9.81 -9.39 -31.34
CA LEU A 74 -8.64 -8.78 -30.71
C LEU A 74 -9.04 -7.95 -29.47
N ALA A 75 -10.09 -7.14 -29.60
CA ALA A 75 -10.58 -6.31 -28.50
C ALA A 75 -11.13 -7.14 -27.32
N ARG A 76 -11.72 -8.31 -27.57
CA ARG A 76 -12.13 -9.24 -26.50
C ARG A 76 -10.94 -9.84 -25.77
N ALA A 77 -9.89 -10.22 -26.51
CA ALA A 77 -8.66 -10.72 -25.90
C ALA A 77 -8.01 -9.64 -25.01
N GLU A 78 -8.00 -8.38 -25.45
CA GLU A 78 -7.53 -7.26 -24.62
C GLU A 78 -8.38 -7.08 -23.36
N LEU A 79 -9.71 -7.19 -23.44
CA LEU A 79 -10.59 -7.13 -22.27
C LEU A 79 -10.28 -8.26 -21.27
N ASP A 80 -10.04 -9.48 -21.75
CA ASP A 80 -9.69 -10.62 -20.90
C ASP A 80 -8.36 -10.42 -20.15
N GLU A 81 -7.45 -9.58 -20.68
CA GLU A 81 -6.20 -9.19 -20.01
C GLU A 81 -6.37 -7.98 -19.07
N ILE A 82 -7.21 -7.01 -19.43
CA ILE A 82 -7.40 -5.77 -18.67
C ILE A 82 -8.24 -5.99 -17.41
N GLU A 83 -9.30 -6.78 -17.49
CA GLU A 83 -10.21 -7.00 -16.36
C GLU A 83 -9.49 -7.53 -15.10
N PRO A 84 -8.63 -8.57 -15.15
CA PRO A 84 -7.90 -9.03 -13.96
C PRO A 84 -6.90 -8.00 -13.43
N ARG A 85 -6.34 -7.14 -14.29
CA ARG A 85 -5.47 -6.03 -13.86
C ARG A 85 -6.25 -4.97 -13.09
N ILE A 86 -7.48 -4.68 -13.50
CA ILE A 86 -8.37 -3.76 -12.77
C ILE A 86 -8.70 -4.35 -11.39
N GLU A 87 -9.02 -5.64 -11.31
CA GLU A 87 -9.29 -6.31 -10.03
C GLU A 87 -8.07 -6.26 -9.08
N ALA A 88 -6.87 -6.56 -9.60
CA ALA A 88 -5.64 -6.51 -8.83
C ALA A 88 -5.30 -5.08 -8.35
N ASN A 89 -5.45 -4.08 -9.23
CA ASN A 89 -5.27 -2.67 -8.88
C ASN A 89 -6.28 -2.23 -7.81
N GLN A 90 -7.55 -2.63 -7.93
CA GLN A 90 -8.61 -2.33 -6.98
C GLN A 90 -8.35 -2.94 -5.60
N ALA A 91 -7.84 -4.18 -5.55
CA ALA A 91 -7.42 -4.82 -4.29
C ALA A 91 -6.29 -4.04 -3.63
N THR A 92 -5.26 -3.69 -4.40
CA THR A 92 -4.10 -2.91 -3.94
C THR A 92 -4.51 -1.53 -3.41
N LEU A 93 -5.39 -0.82 -4.13
CA LEU A 93 -5.95 0.45 -3.67
C LEU A 93 -6.76 0.31 -2.40
N THR A 94 -7.53 -0.76 -2.25
CA THR A 94 -8.33 -1.00 -1.05
C THR A 94 -7.43 -1.20 0.17
N GLU A 95 -6.37 -1.99 0.02
CA GLU A 95 -5.35 -2.18 1.05
C GLU A 95 -4.66 -0.86 1.40
N ALA A 96 -4.17 -0.13 0.40
CA ALA A 96 -3.45 1.13 0.60
C ALA A 96 -4.32 2.26 1.21
N LEU A 97 -5.63 2.26 0.95
CA LEU A 97 -6.59 3.21 1.53
C LEU A 97 -7.13 2.79 2.90
N THR A 98 -6.80 1.58 3.35
CA THR A 98 -7.11 1.15 4.70
C THR A 98 -6.28 1.98 5.66
N PRO A 99 -6.88 2.60 6.69
CA PRO A 99 -6.13 3.38 7.66
C PRO A 99 -4.99 2.53 8.24
N GLN A 100 -3.74 2.87 7.91
CA GLN A 100 -2.59 2.25 8.54
C GLN A 100 -2.58 2.61 10.03
N ASP A 101 -2.25 1.63 10.87
CA ASP A 101 -2.01 1.89 12.28
C ASP A 101 -0.86 2.93 12.38
N PRO A 102 -1.04 4.04 13.12
CA PRO A 102 0.02 5.04 13.30
C PRO A 102 1.32 4.48 13.92
N ASN A 103 1.29 3.25 14.44
CA ASN A 103 2.42 2.54 15.00
C ASN A 103 2.98 1.43 14.10
N ASN A 104 2.44 1.20 12.89
CA ASN A 104 2.93 0.16 11.97
C ASN A 104 4.42 0.29 11.65
N ASP A 105 4.94 1.51 11.71
CA ASP A 105 6.33 1.84 11.39
C ASP A 105 7.25 1.92 12.61
N ARG A 106 6.78 1.53 13.79
CA ARG A 106 7.54 1.63 15.04
C ARG A 106 7.99 0.26 15.50
N ASP A 107 9.17 0.23 16.10
CA ASP A 107 9.63 -0.94 16.83
C ASP A 107 8.66 -1.24 17.98
N VAL A 108 8.43 -2.53 18.23
CA VAL A 108 7.51 -3.03 19.25
C VAL A 108 8.29 -3.72 20.36
N ILE A 109 7.89 -3.49 21.60
CA ILE A 109 8.40 -4.22 22.76
C ILE A 109 7.47 -5.39 23.05
N ILE A 110 8.00 -6.62 23.00
CA ILE A 110 7.28 -7.84 23.36
C ILE A 110 7.66 -8.24 24.78
N GLU A 111 6.69 -8.23 25.69
CA GLU A 111 6.88 -8.69 27.07
C GLU A 111 6.23 -10.06 27.27
N ILE A 112 7.05 -11.07 27.58
CA ILE A 112 6.58 -12.45 27.82
C ILE A 112 6.60 -12.69 29.32
N ARG A 113 5.42 -12.91 29.92
CA ARG A 113 5.26 -13.19 31.34
C ARG A 113 4.70 -14.60 31.53
N ALA A 114 5.29 -15.36 32.46
CA ALA A 114 4.70 -16.60 32.92
C ALA A 114 3.34 -16.32 33.60
N ALA A 115 2.36 -17.14 33.31
CA ALA A 115 1.04 -17.09 33.93
C ALA A 115 0.97 -18.03 35.14
N ALA A 116 -0.24 -18.30 35.64
CA ALA A 116 -0.42 -19.36 36.64
C ALA A 116 -0.04 -20.72 36.06
N GLY A 117 0.68 -21.54 36.82
CA GLY A 117 1.15 -22.86 36.36
C GLY A 117 2.56 -23.24 36.81
N GLY A 118 3.24 -22.43 37.62
CA GLY A 118 4.53 -22.80 38.23
C GLY A 118 5.67 -22.95 37.22
N ASP A 119 6.46 -24.00 37.36
CA ASP A 119 7.68 -24.22 36.58
C ASP A 119 7.38 -24.46 35.10
N GLU A 120 6.28 -25.14 34.77
CA GLU A 120 5.85 -25.37 33.38
C GLU A 120 5.50 -24.06 32.66
N SER A 121 4.88 -23.11 33.36
CA SER A 121 4.55 -21.81 32.76
C SER A 121 5.82 -20.99 32.47
N SER A 122 6.81 -21.09 33.35
CA SER A 122 8.11 -20.43 33.16
C SER A 122 8.90 -21.06 32.00
N LEU A 123 8.85 -22.38 31.87
CA LEU A 123 9.47 -23.10 30.76
C LEU A 123 8.87 -22.68 29.42
N PHE A 124 7.53 -22.63 29.34
CA PHE A 124 6.81 -22.22 28.13
C PHE A 124 7.07 -20.75 27.75
N ALA A 125 7.15 -19.84 28.73
CA ALA A 125 7.55 -18.46 28.48
C ALA A 125 8.95 -18.37 27.85
N GLY A 126 9.88 -19.21 28.30
CA GLY A 126 11.21 -19.34 27.70
C GLY A 126 11.20 -19.89 26.27
N GLU A 127 10.26 -20.79 25.95
CA GLU A 127 10.07 -21.30 24.58
C GLU A 127 9.54 -20.21 23.65
N LEU A 128 8.54 -19.45 24.07
CA LEU A 128 8.02 -18.31 23.31
C LEU A 128 9.10 -17.27 23.05
N TYR A 129 9.92 -16.96 24.06
CA TYR A 129 11.05 -16.04 23.89
C TYR A 129 12.01 -16.51 22.79
N ARG A 130 12.44 -17.78 22.85
CA ARG A 130 13.32 -18.35 21.82
C ARG A 130 12.68 -18.36 20.43
N MET A 131 11.37 -18.62 20.36
CA MET A 131 10.62 -18.59 19.11
C MET A 131 10.64 -17.19 18.49
N TYR A 132 10.30 -16.16 19.27
CA TYR A 132 10.23 -14.78 18.76
C TYR A 132 11.61 -14.21 18.40
N ILE A 133 12.66 -14.48 19.18
CA ILE A 133 14.03 -14.09 18.83
C ILE A 133 14.43 -14.71 17.48
N ARG A 134 14.22 -16.01 17.31
CA ARG A 134 14.58 -16.69 16.05
C ARG A 134 13.75 -16.20 14.87
N TRP A 135 12.49 -15.86 15.08
CA TRP A 135 11.66 -15.24 14.05
C TRP A 135 12.21 -13.86 13.66
N ALA A 136 12.56 -13.02 14.65
CA ALA A 136 13.11 -11.69 14.42
C ALA A 136 14.41 -11.74 13.61
N GLU A 137 15.35 -12.60 14.01
CA GLU A 137 16.63 -12.81 13.30
C GLU A 137 16.41 -13.27 11.85
N THR A 138 15.49 -14.20 11.61
CA THR A 138 15.22 -14.72 10.25
C THR A 138 14.52 -13.71 9.34
N HIS A 139 13.83 -12.72 9.90
CA HIS A 139 13.18 -11.63 9.16
C HIS A 139 14.03 -10.35 9.10
N GLY A 140 15.31 -10.42 9.51
CA GLY A 140 16.25 -9.31 9.40
C GLY A 140 16.07 -8.21 10.46
N TYR A 141 15.27 -8.46 11.51
CA TYR A 141 15.16 -7.56 12.64
C TYR A 141 16.36 -7.72 13.57
N LYS A 142 16.80 -6.60 14.14
CA LYS A 142 17.85 -6.59 15.16
C LYS A 142 17.22 -6.95 16.50
N SER A 143 17.50 -8.14 17.02
CA SER A 143 17.01 -8.67 18.30
C SER A 143 18.06 -8.66 19.40
#